data_AF-A0A1C5J3W5-F1
#
_entry.id   AF-A0A1C5J3W5-F1
#
_cell.length_a   1.000
_cell.length_b   1.000
_cell.length_c   1.000
_cell.angle_alpha   90.00
_cell.angle_beta   90.00
_cell.angle_gamma   90.00
#
_symmetry.space_group_name_H-M   'P 1'
#
loop_
_entity.id
_entity.type
_entity.pdbx_description
1 polymer ?
#
loop_
_entity_poly.entity_id
_entity_poly.type
_entity_poly.pdbx_seq_one_letter_code
_entity_poly.pdbx_strand_id
1 'polypeptide(L)'
;MTEVSYLSAGELSSIGTPTLWAVTIAGVLALLVLDFLVTRKPHEVSLREALGWSAFYIALPLAFGAWIWSRWGGQQGIEYLTGYLVEKSLSVDNLFVFMLLLAAFAVPAALAQRVLLYGIAGALVLRAIFIALGAAALQTLDFAFLLFAIILIATAVKLLRDALSGHQQEVDINKMRSVKLLRKVMPVVEEYHGTRMTIRQQGRRALTPFALVVVAVLATDIVFAVDSVPAVYGITEDPYLVFATNAFALLGLRALYFVLHAALSRLVHLSYGLAVILAFIGLKLGLHWAHGIWKGVPEIPTLASLGVIIGVLVIVTITSLRATRNSGDGDRTVVHQ
;
A
#
# COMPACT_ATOMS: atom_id res chain seq x y z
N MET A 1 -25.99 -9.24 -47.16
CA MET A 1 -26.30 -8.07 -46.33
C MET A 1 -26.01 -8.46 -44.89
N THR A 2 -24.83 -8.05 -44.44
CA THR A 2 -24.24 -8.26 -43.12
C THR A 2 -24.74 -7.16 -42.20
N GLU A 3 -25.64 -7.47 -41.28
CA GLU A 3 -25.82 -6.64 -40.09
C GLU A 3 -25.53 -7.50 -38.87
N VAL A 4 -24.34 -7.20 -38.37
CA VAL A 4 -23.70 -7.78 -37.23
C VAL A 4 -24.27 -7.07 -35.99
N SER A 5 -25.13 -7.78 -35.27
CA SER A 5 -25.78 -7.34 -34.03
C SER A 5 -24.81 -7.40 -32.84
N TYR A 6 -23.79 -6.53 -32.79
CA TYR A 6 -22.85 -6.42 -31.66
C TYR A 6 -23.03 -5.15 -30.80
N LEU A 7 -24.08 -4.35 -31.01
CA LEU A 7 -24.28 -3.09 -30.28
C LEU A 7 -25.44 -3.15 -29.28
N SER A 8 -25.52 -4.23 -28.50
CA SER A 8 -26.16 -4.17 -27.18
C SER A 8 -25.12 -4.54 -26.12
N ALA A 9 -24.04 -3.77 -26.07
CA ALA A 9 -23.37 -3.58 -24.80
C ALA A 9 -24.43 -2.98 -23.88
N GLY A 10 -24.86 -3.73 -22.85
CA GLY A 10 -25.82 -3.24 -21.89
C GLY A 10 -25.38 -1.85 -21.43
N GLU A 11 -26.30 -0.89 -21.48
CA GLU A 11 -26.06 0.44 -20.94
C GLU A 11 -25.74 0.28 -19.45
N LEU A 12 -24.45 0.21 -19.10
CA LEU A 12 -24.01 0.45 -17.74
C LEU A 12 -24.47 1.88 -17.43
N SER A 13 -25.47 2.03 -16.57
CA SER A 13 -25.96 3.33 -16.14
C SER A 13 -24.87 4.02 -15.32
N SER A 14 -23.98 4.72 -16.02
CA SER A 14 -22.84 5.42 -15.43
C SER A 14 -23.11 6.92 -15.43
N ILE A 15 -22.82 7.58 -14.30
CA ILE A 15 -22.81 9.04 -14.20
C ILE A 15 -21.58 9.65 -14.91
N GLY A 16 -20.62 8.80 -15.30
CA GLY A 16 -19.35 9.16 -15.91
C GLY A 16 -19.48 9.62 -17.35
N THR A 17 -19.87 10.87 -17.56
CA THR A 17 -19.74 11.51 -18.89
C THR A 17 -18.26 11.61 -19.30
N PRO A 18 -17.93 11.61 -20.62
CA PRO A 18 -16.54 11.76 -21.07
C PRO A 18 -15.86 13.01 -20.51
N THR A 19 -16.62 14.10 -20.34
CA THR A 19 -16.16 15.34 -19.71
C THR A 19 -15.84 15.15 -18.23
N LEU A 20 -16.68 14.42 -17.51
CA LEU A 20 -16.47 14.16 -16.08
C LEU A 20 -15.24 13.27 -15.85
N TRP A 21 -15.07 12.23 -16.66
CA TRP A 21 -13.85 11.42 -16.70
C TRP A 21 -12.60 12.27 -16.95
N ALA A 22 -12.64 13.12 -17.99
CA ALA A 22 -11.51 13.98 -18.34
C ALA A 22 -11.14 14.93 -17.20
N VAL A 23 -12.13 15.56 -16.55
CA VAL A 23 -11.90 16.46 -15.41
C VAL A 23 -11.32 15.72 -14.22
N THR A 24 -11.86 14.55 -13.86
CA THR A 24 -11.39 13.77 -12.71
C THR A 24 -9.99 13.22 -12.95
N ILE A 25 -9.70 12.69 -14.14
CA ILE A 25 -8.35 12.24 -14.52
C ILE A 25 -7.37 13.42 -14.49
N ALA A 26 -7.74 14.57 -15.06
CA ALA A 26 -6.90 15.76 -15.03
C ALA A 26 -6.62 16.21 -13.58
N GLY A 27 -7.63 16.18 -12.70
CA GLY A 27 -7.48 16.47 -11.28
C GLY A 27 -6.54 15.49 -10.57
N VAL A 28 -6.69 14.18 -10.79
CA VAL A 28 -5.81 13.13 -10.23
C VAL A 28 -4.37 13.33 -10.72
N LEU A 29 -4.17 13.57 -12.02
CA LEU A 29 -2.86 13.82 -12.59
C LEU A 29 -2.25 15.11 -12.03
N ALA A 30 -3.03 16.18 -11.88
CA ALA A 30 -2.56 17.43 -11.29
C ALA A 30 -2.12 17.24 -9.84
N LEU A 31 -2.86 16.46 -9.05
CA LEU A 31 -2.48 16.13 -7.67
C LEU A 31 -1.22 15.26 -7.62
N LEU A 32 -1.08 14.30 -8.52
CA LEU A 32 0.11 13.45 -8.62
C LEU A 32 1.34 14.29 -9.03
N VAL A 33 1.18 15.20 -9.99
CA VAL A 33 2.22 16.15 -10.40
C VAL A 33 2.59 17.06 -9.23
N LEU A 34 1.60 17.61 -8.51
CA LEU A 34 1.84 18.40 -7.30
C LEU A 34 2.64 17.60 -6.28
N ASP A 35 2.27 16.34 -6.04
CA ASP A 35 2.99 15.46 -5.13
C ASP A 35 4.44 15.24 -5.62
N PHE A 36 4.67 15.09 -6.91
CA PHE A 36 6.02 14.97 -7.47
C PHE A 36 6.84 16.27 -7.32
N LEU A 37 6.21 17.43 -7.50
CA LEU A 37 6.85 18.73 -7.37
C LEU A 37 7.25 19.03 -5.93
N VAL A 38 6.33 18.80 -4.98
CA VAL A 38 6.57 18.99 -3.54
C VAL A 38 7.70 18.09 -3.06
N THR A 39 7.78 16.87 -3.59
CA THR A 39 8.74 15.85 -3.16
C THR A 39 10.00 15.76 -4.04
N ARG A 40 10.24 16.79 -4.87
CA ARG A 40 11.36 16.82 -5.81
C ARG A 40 12.71 16.65 -5.11
N LYS A 41 12.86 17.18 -3.90
CA LYS A 41 14.04 16.97 -3.06
C LYS A 41 13.70 15.95 -1.97
N PRO A 42 14.35 14.77 -1.98
CA PRO A 42 14.21 13.78 -0.92
C PRO A 42 14.56 14.38 0.45
N HIS A 43 13.64 14.35 1.39
CA HIS A 43 13.86 14.75 2.78
C HIS A 43 13.04 13.84 3.71
N GLU A 44 13.37 13.84 4.99
CA GLU A 44 12.55 13.18 5.99
C GLU A 44 11.29 14.00 6.26
N VAL A 45 10.11 13.36 6.16
CA VAL A 45 8.82 14.03 6.36
C VAL A 45 8.52 14.11 7.85
N SER A 46 8.31 15.33 8.36
CA SER A 46 7.93 15.53 9.76
C SER A 46 6.49 15.08 10.03
N LEU A 47 6.18 14.66 11.26
CA LEU A 47 4.82 14.22 11.62
C LEU A 47 3.77 15.32 11.38
N ARG A 48 4.10 16.60 11.66
CA ARG A 48 3.18 17.72 11.44
C ARG A 48 2.85 17.91 9.96
N GLU A 49 3.88 17.81 9.11
CA GLU A 49 3.71 17.86 7.66
C GLU A 49 2.88 16.67 7.16
N ALA A 50 3.19 15.45 7.62
CA ALA A 50 2.45 14.24 7.24
C ALA A 50 0.97 14.32 7.63
N LEU A 51 0.65 14.82 8.83
CA LEU A 51 -0.73 15.05 9.27
C LEU A 51 -1.44 16.11 8.43
N GLY A 52 -0.77 17.22 8.08
CA GLY A 52 -1.32 18.26 7.22
C GLY A 52 -1.68 17.73 5.84
N TRP A 53 -0.76 16.99 5.20
CA TRP A 53 -1.04 16.34 3.91
C TRP A 53 -2.12 15.27 4.03
N SER A 54 -2.14 14.48 5.11
CA SER A 54 -3.17 13.47 5.34
C SER A 54 -4.56 14.11 5.45
N ALA A 55 -4.69 15.20 6.21
CA ALA A 55 -5.94 15.95 6.32
C ALA A 55 -6.39 16.51 4.96
N PHE A 56 -5.47 17.08 4.17
CA PHE A 56 -5.76 17.56 2.82
C PHE A 56 -6.30 16.44 1.91
N TYR A 57 -5.61 15.29 1.87
CA TYR A 57 -6.01 14.15 1.04
C TYR A 57 -7.24 13.38 1.57
N ILE A 58 -7.67 13.62 2.82
CA ILE A 58 -8.95 13.12 3.34
C ILE A 58 -10.08 14.10 3.06
N ALA A 59 -9.82 15.41 3.11
CA ALA A 59 -10.83 16.44 2.86
C ALA A 59 -11.27 16.44 1.39
N LEU A 60 -10.34 16.24 0.45
CA LEU A 60 -10.63 16.31 -0.98
C LEU A 60 -11.67 15.25 -1.44
N PRO A 61 -11.54 13.95 -1.11
CA PRO A 61 -12.55 12.95 -1.47
C PRO A 61 -13.89 13.20 -0.77
N LEU A 62 -13.89 13.68 0.48
CA LEU A 62 -15.14 14.03 1.17
C LEU A 62 -15.86 15.19 0.50
N ALA A 63 -15.13 16.23 0.08
CA ALA A 63 -15.69 17.33 -0.69
C ALA A 63 -16.24 16.88 -2.05
N PHE A 64 -15.50 15.99 -2.73
CA PHE A 64 -15.96 15.39 -3.98
C PHE A 64 -17.22 14.53 -3.76
N GLY A 65 -17.30 13.74 -2.69
CA GLY A 65 -18.48 12.96 -2.34
C GLY A 65 -19.70 13.82 -2.02
N ALA A 66 -19.52 14.93 -1.30
CA ALA A 66 -20.57 15.92 -1.08
C ALA A 66 -21.05 16.55 -2.39
N TRP A 67 -20.13 16.81 -3.31
CA TRP A 67 -20.47 17.29 -4.65
C TRP A 67 -21.26 16.25 -5.45
N ILE A 68 -20.86 14.97 -5.44
CA ILE A 68 -21.61 13.86 -6.07
C ILE A 68 -23.02 13.80 -5.48
N TRP A 69 -23.15 13.83 -4.16
CA TRP A 69 -24.43 13.81 -3.46
C TRP A 69 -25.35 14.94 -3.92
N SER A 70 -24.81 16.15 -4.04
CA SER A 70 -25.60 17.33 -4.46
C SER A 70 -26.07 17.28 -5.91
N ARG A 71 -25.35 16.57 -6.79
CA ARG A 71 -25.56 16.58 -8.24
C ARG A 71 -26.34 15.38 -8.75
N TRP A 72 -26.07 14.20 -8.20
CA TRP A 72 -26.69 12.94 -8.64
C TRP A 72 -27.63 12.33 -7.59
N GLY A 73 -27.63 12.84 -6.36
CA GLY A 73 -28.54 12.43 -5.30
C GLY A 73 -27.89 11.53 -4.25
N GLY A 74 -28.71 11.13 -3.26
CA GLY A 74 -28.23 10.41 -2.08
C GLY A 74 -27.68 9.02 -2.38
N GLN A 75 -28.24 8.29 -3.36
CA GLN A 75 -27.79 6.93 -3.67
C GLN A 75 -26.33 6.91 -4.16
N GLN A 76 -26.01 7.67 -5.21
CA GLN A 76 -24.65 7.76 -5.76
C GLN A 76 -23.68 8.38 -4.76
N GLY A 77 -24.15 9.33 -3.94
CA GLY A 77 -23.36 9.91 -2.85
C GLY A 77 -22.97 8.86 -1.79
N ILE A 78 -23.90 7.99 -1.38
CA ILE A 78 -23.65 6.89 -0.44
C ILE A 78 -22.76 5.84 -1.08
N GLU A 79 -23.00 5.44 -2.32
CA GLU A 79 -22.19 4.47 -3.06
C GLU A 79 -20.74 4.96 -3.18
N TYR A 80 -20.53 6.22 -3.58
CA TYR A 80 -19.21 6.83 -3.61
C TYR A 80 -18.55 6.86 -2.23
N LEU A 81 -19.25 7.35 -1.20
CA LEU A 81 -18.65 7.49 0.13
C LEU A 81 -18.31 6.11 0.72
N THR A 82 -19.20 5.14 0.56
CA THR A 82 -19.00 3.77 1.03
C THR A 82 -17.84 3.11 0.28
N GLY A 83 -17.83 3.20 -1.05
CA GLY A 83 -16.72 2.70 -1.87
C GLY A 83 -15.39 3.36 -1.52
N TYR A 84 -15.37 4.68 -1.32
CA TYR A 84 -14.19 5.41 -0.88
C TYR A 84 -13.71 4.95 0.50
N LEU A 85 -14.60 4.78 1.48
CA LEU A 85 -14.22 4.32 2.82
C LEU A 85 -13.70 2.88 2.81
N VAL A 86 -14.30 2.01 1.99
CA VAL A 86 -13.83 0.63 1.79
C VAL A 86 -12.46 0.62 1.16
N GLU A 87 -12.27 1.32 0.03
CA GLU A 87 -10.95 1.46 -0.61
C GLU A 87 -9.93 2.10 0.31
N LYS A 88 -10.32 3.14 1.06
CA LYS A 88 -9.42 3.80 1.99
C LYS A 88 -8.96 2.83 3.07
N SER A 89 -9.87 2.05 3.65
CA SER A 89 -9.55 1.05 4.68
C SER A 89 -8.64 -0.06 4.13
N LEU A 90 -8.96 -0.60 2.95
CA LEU A 90 -8.14 -1.59 2.25
C LEU A 90 -6.75 -1.03 1.92
N SER A 91 -6.67 0.22 1.51
CA SER A 91 -5.41 0.87 1.18
C SER A 91 -4.54 1.11 2.42
N VAL A 92 -5.13 1.24 3.63
CA VAL A 92 -4.38 1.26 4.90
C VAL A 92 -3.77 -0.11 5.19
N ASP A 93 -4.52 -1.21 4.99
CA ASP A 93 -3.98 -2.57 5.07
C ASP A 93 -2.77 -2.73 4.13
N ASN A 94 -2.87 -2.21 2.90
CA ASN A 94 -1.79 -2.25 1.91
C ASN A 94 -0.54 -1.49 2.35
N LEU A 95 -0.68 -0.39 3.10
CA LEU A 95 0.45 0.37 3.63
C LEU A 95 1.31 -0.45 4.58
N PHE A 96 0.74 -1.37 5.34
CA PHE A 96 1.53 -2.25 6.21
C PHE A 96 2.45 -3.16 5.40
N VAL A 97 1.95 -3.71 4.30
CA VAL A 97 2.78 -4.51 3.39
C VAL A 97 3.81 -3.64 2.68
N PHE A 98 3.50 -2.40 2.32
CA PHE A 98 4.51 -1.49 1.76
C PHE A 98 5.59 -1.13 2.79
N MET A 99 5.24 -0.83 4.04
CA MET A 99 6.21 -0.61 5.12
C MET A 99 7.13 -1.80 5.29
N LEU A 100 6.57 -3.01 5.25
CA LEU A 100 7.37 -4.22 5.30
C LEU A 100 8.33 -4.32 4.13
N LEU A 101 7.81 -4.18 2.92
CA LEU A 101 8.58 -4.36 1.71
C LEU A 101 9.77 -3.38 1.72
N LEU A 102 9.52 -2.11 2.04
CA LEU A 102 10.57 -1.10 2.17
C LEU A 102 11.60 -1.47 3.24
N ALA A 103 11.17 -1.97 4.40
CA ALA A 103 12.07 -2.43 5.46
C ALA A 103 12.88 -3.66 5.04
N ALA A 104 12.26 -4.62 4.35
CA ALA A 104 12.89 -5.85 3.89
C ALA A 104 14.00 -5.56 2.87
N PHE A 105 13.79 -4.57 2.00
CA PHE A 105 14.81 -4.10 1.06
C PHE A 105 15.78 -3.06 1.66
N ALA A 106 15.68 -2.77 2.96
CA ALA A 106 16.49 -1.77 3.65
C ALA A 106 16.51 -0.41 2.91
N VAL A 107 15.33 0.04 2.45
CA VAL A 107 15.22 1.27 1.66
C VAL A 107 15.56 2.48 2.55
N PRO A 108 16.53 3.32 2.16
CA PRO A 108 16.84 4.55 2.88
C PRO A 108 15.60 5.44 3.03
N ALA A 109 15.39 6.05 4.20
CA ALA A 109 14.19 6.84 4.50
C ALA A 109 13.92 7.94 3.45
N ALA A 110 14.97 8.60 2.96
CA ALA A 110 14.88 9.60 1.89
C ALA A 110 14.34 9.03 0.55
N LEU A 111 14.58 7.75 0.26
CA LEU A 111 14.12 7.09 -0.97
C LEU A 111 12.72 6.49 -0.85
N ALA A 112 12.26 6.17 0.36
CA ALA A 112 10.94 5.59 0.61
C ALA A 112 9.81 6.44 0.00
N GLN A 113 9.90 7.76 0.14
CA GLN A 113 8.94 8.71 -0.45
C GLN A 113 8.81 8.54 -1.97
N ARG A 114 9.95 8.41 -2.65
CA ARG A 114 10.00 8.26 -4.12
C ARG A 114 9.46 6.89 -4.52
N VAL A 115 9.82 5.82 -3.82
CA VAL A 115 9.29 4.48 -4.09
C VAL A 115 7.77 4.49 -4.00
N LEU A 116 7.21 5.06 -2.93
CA LEU A 116 5.76 5.15 -2.73
C LEU A 116 5.09 5.95 -3.83
N LEU A 117 5.70 7.04 -4.28
CA LEU A 117 5.14 7.85 -5.38
C LEU A 117 5.09 7.05 -6.69
N TYR A 118 6.18 6.39 -7.08
CA TYR A 118 6.17 5.49 -8.25
C TYR A 118 5.16 4.36 -8.08
N GLY A 119 5.04 3.82 -6.87
CA GLY A 119 4.03 2.82 -6.51
C GLY A 119 2.61 3.32 -6.73
N ILE A 120 2.24 4.47 -6.17
CA ILE A 120 0.91 5.09 -6.33
C ILE A 120 0.64 5.41 -7.80
N ALA A 121 1.60 5.99 -8.51
CA ALA A 121 1.44 6.33 -9.92
C ALA A 121 1.17 5.09 -10.78
N GLY A 122 1.96 4.02 -10.59
CA GLY A 122 1.74 2.78 -11.33
C GLY A 122 0.49 2.03 -10.86
N ALA A 123 0.16 2.05 -9.57
CA ALA A 123 -1.08 1.49 -9.03
C ALA A 123 -2.31 2.13 -9.67
N LEU A 124 -2.35 3.47 -9.79
CA LEU A 124 -3.44 4.16 -10.47
C LEU A 124 -3.63 3.70 -11.92
N VAL A 125 -2.53 3.50 -12.65
CA VAL A 125 -2.57 2.99 -14.03
C VAL A 125 -3.06 1.55 -14.07
N LEU A 126 -2.49 0.68 -13.23
CA LEU A 126 -2.87 -0.74 -13.15
C LEU A 126 -4.33 -0.92 -12.76
N ARG A 127 -4.81 -0.14 -11.79
CA ARG A 127 -6.20 -0.16 -11.37
C ARG A 127 -7.13 0.39 -12.43
N ALA A 128 -6.76 1.45 -13.16
CA ALA A 128 -7.54 1.90 -14.31
C ALA A 128 -7.66 0.79 -15.37
N ILE A 129 -6.59 0.03 -15.62
CA ILE A 129 -6.62 -1.14 -16.51
C ILE A 129 -7.57 -2.21 -15.94
N PHE A 130 -7.49 -2.56 -14.66
CA PHE A 130 -8.37 -3.57 -14.07
C PHE A 130 -9.84 -3.18 -14.04
N ILE A 131 -10.14 -1.90 -13.80
CA ILE A 131 -11.49 -1.35 -13.88
C ILE A 131 -12.01 -1.44 -15.32
N ALA A 132 -11.16 -1.12 -16.31
CA ALA A 132 -11.54 -1.24 -17.72
C ALA A 132 -11.74 -2.70 -18.18
N LEU A 133 -10.96 -3.63 -17.63
CA LEU A 133 -11.10 -5.07 -17.88
C LEU A 133 -12.29 -5.70 -17.12
N GLY A 134 -12.74 -5.06 -16.04
CA GLY A 134 -13.83 -5.52 -15.17
C GLY A 134 -13.39 -6.58 -14.15
N ALA A 135 -14.23 -6.80 -13.13
CA ALA A 135 -13.94 -7.70 -12.01
C ALA A 135 -13.66 -9.16 -12.42
N ALA A 136 -14.23 -9.63 -13.53
CA ALA A 136 -14.06 -11.00 -14.00
C ALA A 136 -12.60 -11.32 -14.42
N ALA A 137 -11.83 -10.32 -14.87
CA ALA A 137 -10.43 -10.52 -15.24
C ALA A 137 -9.54 -10.87 -14.03
N LEU A 138 -9.92 -10.40 -12.83
CA LEU A 138 -9.11 -10.50 -11.62
C LEU A 138 -9.19 -11.86 -10.93
N GLN A 139 -10.27 -12.62 -11.12
CA GLN A 139 -10.45 -13.96 -10.53
C GLN A 139 -9.38 -14.97 -10.98
N THR A 140 -8.70 -14.71 -12.09
CA THR A 140 -7.59 -15.57 -12.57
C THR A 140 -6.30 -15.41 -11.76
N LEU A 141 -6.23 -14.41 -10.87
CA LEU A 141 -5.03 -14.06 -10.11
C LEU A 141 -5.05 -14.55 -8.65
N ASP A 142 -6.03 -15.37 -8.25
CA ASP A 142 -6.19 -15.83 -6.86
C ASP A 142 -4.93 -16.51 -6.29
N PHE A 143 -4.17 -17.23 -7.13
CA PHE A 143 -2.91 -17.86 -6.71
C PHE A 143 -1.87 -16.84 -6.19
N ALA A 144 -1.94 -15.58 -6.63
CA ALA A 144 -1.03 -14.54 -6.18
C ALA A 144 -1.16 -14.29 -4.68
N PHE A 145 -2.36 -14.45 -4.09
CA PHE A 145 -2.56 -14.36 -2.64
C PHE A 145 -1.75 -15.41 -1.88
N LEU A 146 -1.70 -16.67 -2.35
CA LEU A 146 -0.91 -17.72 -1.72
C LEU A 146 0.59 -17.40 -1.77
N LEU A 147 1.08 -16.95 -2.92
CA LEU A 147 2.48 -16.56 -3.07
C LEU A 147 2.86 -15.45 -2.08
N PHE A 148 2.04 -14.42 -1.98
CA PHE A 148 2.23 -13.32 -1.03
C PHE A 148 2.11 -13.77 0.42
N ALA A 149 1.14 -14.63 0.75
CA ALA A 149 0.99 -15.21 2.08
C ALA A 149 2.28 -15.91 2.54
N ILE A 150 2.87 -16.73 1.68
CA ILE A 150 4.12 -17.43 1.97
C ILE A 150 5.28 -16.44 2.21
N ILE A 151 5.40 -15.41 1.36
CA ILE A 151 6.46 -14.39 1.49
C ILE A 151 6.28 -13.59 2.80
N LEU A 152 5.06 -13.19 3.15
CA LEU A 152 4.77 -12.44 4.36
C LEU A 152 5.04 -13.26 5.62
N ILE A 153 4.60 -14.51 5.67
CA ILE A 153 4.87 -15.41 6.81
C ILE A 153 6.37 -15.65 6.95
N ALA A 154 7.08 -15.92 5.85
CA ALA A 154 8.53 -16.08 5.87
C ALA A 154 9.24 -14.83 6.41
N THR A 155 8.77 -13.64 6.03
CA THR A 155 9.32 -12.37 6.50
C THR A 155 8.98 -12.12 7.97
N ALA A 156 7.77 -12.44 8.41
CA ALA A 156 7.35 -12.38 9.81
C ALA A 156 8.27 -13.21 10.71
N VAL A 157 8.54 -14.45 10.32
CA VAL A 157 9.44 -15.36 11.05
C VAL A 157 10.87 -14.82 11.07
N LYS A 158 11.37 -14.30 9.95
CA LYS A 158 12.69 -13.67 9.89
C LYS A 158 12.77 -12.49 10.86
N LEU A 159 11.82 -11.58 10.79
CA LEU A 159 11.80 -10.35 11.57
C LEU A 159 11.65 -10.62 13.07
N LEU A 160 10.87 -11.65 13.44
CA LEU A 160 10.78 -12.12 14.82
C LEU A 160 12.11 -12.71 15.31
N ARG A 161 12.80 -13.51 14.49
CA ARG A 161 14.14 -14.04 14.81
C ARG A 161 15.15 -12.92 15.02
N ASP A 162 15.15 -11.93 14.13
CA ASP A 162 16.05 -10.77 14.24
C ASP A 162 15.80 -9.99 15.55
N ALA A 163 14.52 -9.78 15.90
CA ALA A 163 14.11 -9.12 17.14
C ALA A 163 14.50 -9.91 18.42
N LEU A 164 14.37 -11.23 18.41
CA LEU A 164 14.72 -12.12 19.53
C LEU A 164 16.23 -12.26 19.71
N SER A 165 17.00 -12.15 18.63
CA SER A 165 18.45 -12.35 18.65
C SER A 165 19.21 -11.17 19.27
N GLY A 166 18.55 -10.04 19.56
CA GLY A 166 19.18 -8.84 20.14
C GLY A 166 20.22 -8.16 19.24
N HIS A 167 20.42 -8.66 18.02
CA HIS A 167 21.34 -8.09 17.05
C HIS A 167 20.59 -7.02 16.26
N GLN A 168 20.97 -5.74 16.44
CA GLN A 168 20.84 -4.75 15.37
C GLN A 168 21.80 -5.15 14.24
N GLN A 169 21.54 -6.29 13.58
CA GLN A 169 22.30 -6.66 12.41
C GLN A 169 21.83 -5.75 11.29
N GLU A 170 22.72 -4.86 10.85
CA GLU A 170 22.63 -4.21 9.55
C GLU A 170 22.22 -5.27 8.53
N VAL A 171 21.05 -5.08 7.92
CA VAL A 171 20.46 -6.06 7.00
C VAL A 171 21.38 -6.16 5.80
N ASP A 172 22.28 -7.15 5.83
CA ASP A 172 23.22 -7.39 4.75
C ASP A 172 22.46 -7.91 3.54
N ILE A 173 22.18 -6.99 2.60
CA ILE A 173 21.45 -7.20 1.35
C ILE A 173 22.00 -8.42 0.60
N ASN A 174 23.30 -8.73 0.78
CA ASN A 174 24.00 -9.87 0.16
C ASN A 174 23.43 -11.26 0.50
N LYS A 175 22.70 -11.41 1.61
CA LYS A 175 22.17 -12.72 2.03
C LYS A 175 20.72 -12.97 1.60
N MET A 176 20.04 -11.98 1.00
CA MET A 176 18.62 -12.13 0.64
C MET A 176 18.43 -13.00 -0.61
N ARG A 177 17.67 -14.10 -0.46
CA ARG A 177 17.31 -15.01 -1.57
C ARG A 177 16.57 -14.30 -2.73
N SER A 178 15.81 -13.24 -2.43
CA SER A 178 15.10 -12.42 -3.43
C SER A 178 16.05 -11.74 -4.42
N VAL A 179 17.19 -11.21 -3.94
CA VAL A 179 18.24 -10.61 -4.77
C VAL A 179 18.92 -11.68 -5.65
N LYS A 180 19.14 -12.88 -5.10
CA LYS A 180 19.73 -14.00 -5.86
C LYS A 180 18.82 -14.50 -6.99
N LEU A 181 17.51 -14.49 -6.80
CA LEU A 181 16.55 -14.92 -7.83
C LEU A 181 16.42 -13.89 -8.97
N LEU A 182 16.41 -12.59 -8.64
CA LEU A 182 16.33 -11.49 -9.61
C LEU A 182 17.63 -11.27 -10.40
N ARG A 183 18.80 -11.56 -9.81
CA ARG A 183 20.10 -11.57 -10.50
C ARG A 183 20.17 -12.55 -11.69
N LYS A 184 19.25 -13.52 -11.79
CA LYS A 184 19.22 -14.51 -12.86
C LYS A 184 18.67 -13.96 -14.20
N VAL A 185 17.90 -12.86 -14.16
CA VAL A 185 17.26 -12.27 -15.35
C VAL A 185 18.02 -11.06 -15.89
N MET A 186 18.62 -10.24 -15.02
CA MET A 186 19.47 -9.09 -15.39
C MET A 186 20.44 -8.77 -14.24
N PRO A 187 21.67 -8.27 -14.49
CA PRO A 187 22.56 -7.83 -13.43
C PRO A 187 21.91 -6.76 -12.55
N VAL A 188 21.98 -6.96 -11.23
CA VAL A 188 21.45 -6.05 -10.20
C VAL A 188 22.63 -5.54 -9.39
N VAL A 189 22.76 -4.22 -9.28
CA VAL A 189 23.79 -3.59 -8.43
C VAL A 189 23.37 -3.60 -6.96
N GLU A 190 24.33 -3.63 -6.06
CA GLU A 190 24.08 -3.83 -4.62
C GLU A 190 23.70 -2.54 -3.90
N GLU A 191 24.23 -1.42 -4.39
CA GLU A 191 24.09 -0.12 -3.74
C GLU A 191 22.90 0.69 -4.29
N TYR A 192 22.30 1.48 -3.40
CA TYR A 192 21.30 2.47 -3.79
C TYR A 192 21.96 3.65 -4.49
N HIS A 193 21.75 3.77 -5.81
CA HIS A 193 22.16 4.94 -6.59
C HIS A 193 21.08 6.02 -6.64
N GLY A 194 20.58 6.40 -5.46
CA GLY A 194 19.47 7.33 -5.31
C GLY A 194 18.19 6.80 -5.97
N THR A 195 17.58 7.64 -6.82
CA THR A 195 16.28 7.35 -7.47
C THR A 195 16.43 6.80 -8.89
N ARG A 196 17.65 6.47 -9.32
CA ARG A 196 17.91 5.92 -10.65
C ARG A 196 17.41 4.47 -10.70
N MET A 197 16.58 4.13 -11.68
CA MET A 197 16.08 2.76 -11.86
C MET A 197 17.13 1.81 -12.43
N THR A 198 17.98 2.33 -13.32
CA THR A 198 19.04 1.55 -13.97
C THR A 198 20.33 2.35 -13.97
N ILE A 199 21.46 1.66 -13.85
CA ILE A 199 22.78 2.24 -14.06
C ILE A 199 23.57 1.42 -15.07
N ARG A 200 24.65 2.00 -15.59
CA ARG A 200 25.59 1.28 -16.46
C ARG A 200 26.80 0.87 -15.62
N GLN A 201 27.03 -0.43 -15.50
CA GLN A 201 28.17 -1.00 -14.78
C GLN A 201 28.93 -1.91 -15.75
N GLN A 202 30.24 -1.71 -15.89
CA GLN A 202 31.12 -2.49 -16.79
C GLN A 202 30.55 -2.64 -18.21
N GLY A 203 30.03 -1.55 -18.79
CA GLY A 203 29.50 -1.53 -20.17
C GLY A 203 28.08 -2.06 -20.34
N ARG A 204 27.52 -2.80 -19.37
CA ARG A 204 26.15 -3.36 -19.41
C ARG A 204 25.17 -2.56 -18.55
N ARG A 205 23.88 -2.54 -18.91
CA ARG A 205 22.82 -1.96 -18.07
C ARG A 205 22.49 -2.92 -16.93
N ALA A 206 22.40 -2.39 -15.72
CA ALA A 206 22.05 -3.11 -14.51
C ALA A 206 20.89 -2.42 -13.78
N LEU A 207 20.01 -3.20 -13.16
CA LEU A 207 18.94 -2.67 -12.29
C LEU A 207 19.52 -2.24 -10.95
N THR A 208 18.99 -1.16 -10.40
CA THR A 208 19.28 -0.75 -9.02
C THR A 208 18.31 -1.42 -8.04
N PRO A 209 18.65 -1.49 -6.74
CA PRO A 209 17.72 -1.91 -5.70
C PRO A 209 16.44 -1.08 -5.73
N PHE A 210 16.52 0.23 -6.02
CA PHE A 210 15.37 1.11 -6.14
C PHE A 210 14.34 0.61 -7.16
N ALA A 211 14.78 0.17 -8.35
CA ALA A 211 13.86 -0.38 -9.35
C ALA A 211 13.21 -1.69 -8.90
N LEU A 212 13.98 -2.56 -8.21
CA LEU A 212 13.43 -3.80 -7.68
C LEU A 212 12.31 -3.56 -6.67
N VAL A 213 12.54 -2.60 -5.77
CA VAL A 213 11.56 -2.22 -4.76
C VAL A 213 10.31 -1.65 -5.43
N VAL A 214 10.45 -0.75 -6.40
CA VAL A 214 9.29 -0.18 -7.13
C VAL A 214 8.49 -1.27 -7.84
N VAL A 215 9.16 -2.19 -8.53
CA VAL A 215 8.48 -3.33 -9.17
C VAL A 215 7.77 -4.20 -8.15
N ALA A 216 8.41 -4.47 -7.01
CA ALA A 216 7.80 -5.27 -5.95
C ALA A 216 6.57 -4.57 -5.33
N VAL A 217 6.60 -3.25 -5.14
CA VAL A 217 5.43 -2.46 -4.70
C VAL A 217 4.29 -2.55 -5.72
N LEU A 218 4.59 -2.40 -7.02
CA LEU A 218 3.58 -2.53 -8.08
C LEU A 218 3.00 -3.95 -8.16
N ALA A 219 3.83 -4.98 -8.06
CA ALA A 219 3.38 -6.37 -8.03
C ALA A 219 2.48 -6.64 -6.81
N THR A 220 2.81 -6.03 -5.67
CA THR A 220 2.00 -6.12 -4.45
C THR A 220 0.64 -5.44 -4.64
N ASP A 221 0.60 -4.25 -5.26
CA ASP A 221 -0.67 -3.57 -5.54
C ASP A 221 -1.56 -4.38 -6.48
N ILE A 222 -1.01 -5.10 -7.46
CA ILE A 222 -1.79 -6.03 -8.30
C ILE A 222 -2.54 -7.05 -7.45
N VAL A 223 -1.86 -7.66 -6.48
CA VAL A 223 -2.49 -8.65 -5.59
C VAL A 223 -3.58 -8.01 -4.74
N PHE A 224 -3.37 -6.79 -4.26
CA PHE A 224 -4.41 -6.07 -3.52
C PHE A 224 -5.56 -5.59 -4.39
N ALA A 225 -5.33 -5.32 -5.68
CA ALA A 225 -6.38 -4.96 -6.62
C ALA A 225 -7.37 -6.12 -6.83
N VAL A 226 -6.92 -7.37 -6.71
CA VAL A 226 -7.78 -8.56 -6.81
C VAL A 226 -8.85 -8.59 -5.71
N ASP A 227 -8.56 -8.12 -4.51
CA ASP A 227 -9.53 -8.05 -3.40
C ASP A 227 -10.32 -6.72 -3.45
N SER A 228 -9.62 -5.60 -3.66
CA SER A 228 -10.23 -4.27 -3.56
C SER A 228 -11.16 -3.91 -4.73
N VAL A 229 -10.82 -4.24 -5.98
CA VAL A 229 -11.65 -3.87 -7.13
C VAL A 229 -13.00 -4.60 -7.12
N PRO A 230 -13.08 -5.93 -6.93
CA PRO A 230 -14.38 -6.61 -6.79
C PRO A 230 -15.19 -6.13 -5.59
N ALA A 231 -14.56 -5.81 -4.47
CA ALA A 231 -15.26 -5.29 -3.29
C ALA A 231 -15.99 -3.97 -3.60
N VAL A 232 -15.38 -3.06 -4.37
CA VAL A 232 -16.04 -1.81 -4.78
C VAL A 232 -17.09 -2.03 -5.84
N TYR A 233 -16.87 -2.94 -6.80
CA TYR A 233 -17.91 -3.33 -7.75
C TYR A 233 -19.13 -3.96 -7.07
N GLY A 234 -18.96 -4.57 -5.89
CA GLY A 234 -20.06 -5.03 -5.05
C GLY A 234 -20.87 -3.91 -4.37
N ILE A 235 -20.34 -2.68 -4.35
CA ILE A 235 -21.01 -1.48 -3.80
C ILE A 235 -21.68 -0.68 -4.91
N THR A 236 -21.01 -0.53 -6.05
CA THR A 236 -21.51 0.23 -7.20
C THR A 236 -21.08 -0.41 -8.50
N GLU A 237 -22.01 -0.53 -9.43
CA GLU A 237 -21.73 -1.03 -10.78
C GLU A 237 -21.18 0.06 -11.70
N ASP A 238 -21.16 1.33 -11.25
CA ASP A 238 -20.67 2.45 -12.05
C ASP A 238 -19.13 2.49 -12.08
N PRO A 239 -18.50 2.20 -13.25
CA PRO A 239 -17.03 2.17 -13.36
C PRO A 239 -16.37 3.52 -13.05
N TYR A 240 -17.10 4.62 -13.21
CA TYR A 240 -16.61 5.96 -12.86
C TYR A 240 -16.48 6.12 -11.35
N LEU A 241 -17.49 5.69 -10.59
CA LEU A 241 -17.43 5.73 -9.13
C LEU A 241 -16.36 4.76 -8.60
N VAL A 242 -16.23 3.58 -9.21
CA VAL A 242 -15.13 2.64 -8.88
C VAL A 242 -13.78 3.32 -9.10
N PHE A 243 -13.55 3.95 -10.24
CA PHE A 243 -12.30 4.66 -10.51
C PHE A 243 -12.05 5.82 -9.54
N ALA A 244 -13.07 6.66 -9.31
CA ALA A 244 -12.91 7.85 -8.48
C ALA A 244 -12.57 7.49 -7.04
N THR A 245 -13.34 6.59 -6.42
CA THR A 245 -13.11 6.14 -5.03
C THR A 245 -11.71 5.58 -4.84
N ASN A 246 -11.28 4.77 -5.80
CA ASN A 246 -10.02 4.08 -5.80
C ASN A 246 -8.84 5.04 -6.02
N ALA A 247 -8.96 5.98 -6.97
CA ALA A 247 -7.95 7.02 -7.20
C ALA A 247 -7.78 7.93 -5.97
N PHE A 248 -8.88 8.37 -5.37
CA PHE A 248 -8.86 9.21 -4.18
C PHE A 248 -8.28 8.49 -2.94
N ALA A 249 -8.55 7.20 -2.78
CA ALA A 249 -7.97 6.40 -1.70
C ALA A 249 -6.44 6.33 -1.81
N LEU A 250 -5.92 6.14 -3.03
CA LEU A 250 -4.50 5.99 -3.33
C LEU A 250 -3.69 7.29 -3.19
N LEU A 251 -4.22 8.45 -3.63
CA LEU A 251 -3.48 9.73 -3.65
C LEU A 251 -2.97 10.17 -2.26
N GLY A 252 -3.69 9.82 -1.18
CA GLY A 252 -3.29 10.15 0.20
C GLY A 252 -2.34 9.16 0.87
N LEU A 253 -1.97 8.07 0.19
CA LEU A 253 -1.21 6.97 0.82
C LEU A 253 0.18 7.37 1.28
N ARG A 254 0.87 8.22 0.52
CA ARG A 254 2.21 8.70 0.90
C ARG A 254 2.17 9.44 2.23
N ALA A 255 1.23 10.35 2.41
CA ALA A 255 1.08 11.10 3.66
C ALA A 255 0.76 10.16 4.83
N LEU A 256 -0.19 9.24 4.61
CA LEU A 256 -0.60 8.26 5.62
C LEU A 256 0.54 7.31 6.01
N TYR A 257 1.37 6.89 5.05
CA TYR A 257 2.58 6.11 5.31
C TYR A 257 3.48 6.83 6.32
N PHE A 258 3.76 8.12 6.14
CA PHE A 258 4.64 8.85 7.05
C PHE A 258 3.99 9.09 8.42
N VAL A 259 2.67 9.28 8.49
CA VAL A 259 1.96 9.33 9.77
C VAL A 259 2.11 8.00 10.52
N LEU A 260 1.84 6.88 9.85
CA LEU A 260 1.97 5.54 10.44
C LEU A 260 3.41 5.22 10.82
N HIS A 261 4.36 5.47 9.92
CA HIS A 261 5.78 5.24 10.15
C HIS A 261 6.31 6.07 11.33
N ALA A 262 5.92 7.35 11.45
CA ALA A 262 6.31 8.20 12.56
C ALA A 262 5.69 7.76 13.91
N ALA A 263 4.46 7.23 13.89
CA ALA A 263 3.84 6.63 15.08
C ALA A 263 4.57 5.35 15.49
N LEU A 264 4.95 4.53 14.51
CA LEU A 264 5.58 3.22 14.68
C LEU A 264 7.06 3.30 15.10
N SER A 265 7.84 4.19 14.50
CA SER A 265 9.27 4.36 14.77
C SER A 265 9.58 4.79 16.21
N ARG A 266 8.60 5.33 16.93
CA ARG A 266 8.72 5.68 18.36
C ARG A 266 8.58 4.47 19.29
N LEU A 267 8.28 3.29 18.75
CA LEU A 267 8.00 2.09 19.53
C LEU A 267 9.24 1.21 19.66
N VAL A 268 9.72 0.99 20.88
CA VAL A 268 10.85 0.12 21.23
C VAL A 268 10.60 -1.32 20.77
N HIS A 269 9.36 -1.77 20.83
CA HIS A 269 8.94 -3.12 20.42
C HIS A 269 8.43 -3.18 18.98
N LEU A 270 8.80 -2.21 18.12
CA LEU A 270 8.31 -2.12 16.75
C LEU A 270 8.50 -3.43 15.97
N SER A 271 9.66 -4.07 16.09
CA SER A 271 9.95 -5.31 15.37
C SER A 271 8.99 -6.45 15.77
N TYR A 272 8.63 -6.56 17.04
CA TYR A 272 7.64 -7.55 17.49
C TYR A 272 6.24 -7.25 16.94
N GLY A 273 5.83 -5.97 17.00
CA GLY A 273 4.55 -5.53 16.44
C GLY A 273 4.43 -5.80 14.94
N LEU A 274 5.50 -5.47 14.20
CA LEU A 274 5.58 -5.72 12.77
C LEU A 274 5.51 -7.23 12.50
N ALA A 275 6.30 -8.07 13.18
CA ALA A 275 6.26 -9.51 12.97
C ALA A 275 4.86 -10.13 13.19
N VAL A 276 4.13 -9.70 14.22
CA VAL A 276 2.76 -10.17 14.49
C VAL A 276 1.80 -9.72 13.38
N ILE A 277 1.85 -8.45 12.99
CA ILE A 277 1.04 -7.92 11.88
C ILE A 277 1.32 -8.69 10.59
N LEU A 278 2.58 -9.00 10.30
CA LEU A 278 2.97 -9.76 9.11
C LEU A 278 2.46 -11.19 9.11
N ALA A 279 2.59 -11.89 10.24
CA ALA A 279 2.06 -13.24 10.36
C ALA A 279 0.54 -13.24 10.17
N PHE A 280 -0.14 -12.25 10.73
CA PHE A 280 -1.59 -12.09 10.60
C PHE A 280 -2.02 -11.79 9.16
N ILE A 281 -1.41 -10.80 8.49
CA ILE A 281 -1.73 -10.48 7.10
C ILE A 281 -1.41 -11.67 6.19
N GLY A 282 -0.24 -12.32 6.37
CA GLY A 282 0.11 -13.51 5.61
C GLY A 282 -0.90 -14.64 5.79
N LEU A 283 -1.38 -14.87 7.02
CA LEU A 283 -2.43 -15.83 7.30
C LEU A 283 -3.76 -15.44 6.63
N LYS A 284 -4.16 -14.16 6.70
CA LYS A 284 -5.36 -13.65 6.02
C LYS A 284 -5.31 -13.91 4.52
N LEU A 285 -4.21 -13.57 3.84
CA LEU A 285 -4.07 -13.81 2.40
C LEU A 285 -4.09 -15.31 2.06
N GLY A 286 -3.48 -16.15 2.90
CA GLY A 286 -3.53 -17.60 2.73
C GLY A 286 -4.95 -18.18 2.91
N LEU A 287 -5.70 -17.65 3.89
CA LEU A 287 -7.10 -18.04 4.13
C LEU A 287 -8.01 -17.59 3.00
N HIS A 288 -7.80 -16.39 2.45
CA HIS A 288 -8.55 -15.90 1.28
C HIS A 288 -8.36 -16.84 0.08
N TRP A 289 -7.10 -17.20 -0.24
CA TRP A 289 -6.84 -18.20 -1.28
C TRP A 289 -7.48 -19.56 -0.98
N ALA A 290 -7.40 -20.01 0.28
CA ALA A 290 -7.98 -21.28 0.70
C ALA A 290 -9.52 -21.29 0.64
N HIS A 291 -10.20 -20.16 0.89
CA HIS A 291 -11.66 -20.03 0.77
C HIS A 291 -12.11 -20.19 -0.69
N GLY A 292 -11.35 -19.65 -1.64
CA GLY A 292 -11.60 -19.81 -3.07
C GLY A 292 -11.62 -21.28 -3.53
N ILE A 293 -10.84 -22.15 -2.88
CA ILE A 293 -10.79 -23.59 -3.18
C ILE A 293 -11.77 -24.39 -2.30
N TRP A 294 -11.83 -24.05 -1.02
CA TRP A 294 -12.63 -24.73 0.00
C TRP A 294 -13.58 -23.74 0.66
N LYS A 295 -14.85 -23.73 0.23
CA LYS A 295 -15.91 -22.86 0.76
C LYS A 295 -16.17 -22.98 2.27
N GLY A 296 -15.64 -24.04 2.91
CA GLY A 296 -15.73 -24.24 4.37
C GLY A 296 -14.68 -23.48 5.19
N VAL A 297 -13.67 -22.86 4.55
CA VAL A 297 -12.66 -22.06 5.25
C VAL A 297 -13.23 -20.65 5.50
N PRO A 298 -13.20 -20.10 6.71
CA PRO A 298 -13.70 -18.74 6.94
C PRO A 298 -12.76 -17.67 6.37
N GLU A 299 -13.32 -16.64 5.72
CA GLU A 299 -12.59 -15.43 5.36
C GLU A 299 -12.58 -14.44 6.52
N ILE A 300 -11.49 -13.67 6.63
CA ILE A 300 -11.36 -12.62 7.64
C ILE A 300 -11.83 -11.29 7.02
N PRO A 301 -12.93 -10.69 7.52
CA PRO A 301 -13.39 -9.41 7.05
C PRO A 301 -12.32 -8.32 7.22
N THR A 302 -12.27 -7.38 6.29
CA THR A 302 -11.27 -6.30 6.25
C THR A 302 -11.33 -5.41 7.48
N LEU A 303 -12.54 -5.07 7.94
CA LEU A 303 -12.74 -4.32 9.19
C LEU A 303 -12.21 -5.08 10.42
N ALA A 304 -12.37 -6.41 10.46
CA ALA A 304 -11.80 -7.23 11.53
C ALA A 304 -10.27 -7.25 11.44
N SER A 305 -9.71 -7.31 10.23
CA SER A 305 -8.27 -7.22 9.98
C SER A 305 -7.68 -5.91 10.48
N LEU A 306 -8.31 -4.78 10.13
CA LEU A 306 -7.93 -3.46 10.61
C LEU A 306 -8.02 -3.38 12.15
N GLY A 307 -9.08 -3.93 12.74
CA GLY A 307 -9.25 -4.00 14.19
C GLY A 307 -8.11 -4.76 14.89
N VAL A 308 -7.70 -5.92 14.34
CA VAL A 308 -6.56 -6.70 14.85
C VAL A 308 -5.26 -5.90 14.72
N ILE A 309 -5.02 -5.28 13.55
CA ILE A 309 -3.82 -4.49 13.32
C ILE A 309 -3.74 -3.32 14.30
N ILE A 310 -4.81 -2.53 14.43
CA ILE A 310 -4.91 -1.44 15.40
C ILE A 310 -4.71 -1.97 16.82
N GLY A 311 -5.33 -3.10 17.18
CA GLY A 311 -5.15 -3.74 18.48
C GLY A 311 -3.69 -4.08 18.77
N VAL A 312 -2.99 -4.69 17.81
CA VAL A 312 -1.55 -4.98 17.93
C VAL A 312 -0.75 -3.69 18.08
N LEU A 313 -1.04 -2.65 17.29
CA LEU A 313 -0.37 -1.36 17.40
C LEU A 313 -0.58 -0.71 18.76
N VAL A 314 -1.81 -0.75 19.29
CA VAL A 314 -2.13 -0.23 20.63
C VAL A 314 -1.36 -1.00 21.69
N ILE A 315 -1.34 -2.34 21.63
CA ILE A 315 -0.60 -3.18 22.57
C ILE A 315 0.90 -2.83 22.52
N VAL A 316 1.50 -2.79 21.33
CA VAL A 316 2.92 -2.47 21.11
C VAL A 316 3.23 -1.05 21.58
N THR A 317 2.31 -0.10 21.37
CA THR A 317 2.44 1.27 21.85
C THR A 317 2.44 1.32 23.38
N ILE A 318 1.48 0.66 24.02
CA ILE A 318 1.38 0.62 25.49
C ILE A 318 2.59 -0.07 26.10
N THR A 319 3.01 -1.22 25.58
CA THR A 319 4.18 -1.95 26.11
C THR A 319 5.46 -1.16 25.89
N SER A 320 5.62 -0.49 24.74
CA SER A 320 6.75 0.41 24.49
C SER A 320 6.79 1.59 25.45
N LEU A 321 5.67 2.29 25.65
CA LEU A 321 5.61 3.44 26.56
C LEU A 321 5.90 3.04 28.01
N ARG A 322 5.41 1.87 28.45
CA ARG A 322 5.71 1.33 29.78
C ARG A 322 7.20 1.00 29.94
N ALA A 323 7.83 0.41 28.93
CA ALA A 323 9.25 0.11 28.95
C ALA A 323 10.10 1.40 29.03
N THR A 324 9.80 2.41 28.19
CA THR A 324 10.52 3.68 28.20
C THR A 324 10.30 4.48 29.50
N ARG A 325 9.12 4.38 30.11
CA ARG A 325 8.83 5.02 31.41
C ARG A 325 9.63 4.39 32.57
N ASN A 326 9.85 3.08 32.55
CA ASN A 326 10.65 2.40 33.59
C ASN A 326 12.16 2.63 33.45
N SER A 327 12.66 3.02 32.27
CA SER A 327 14.08 3.37 32.07
C SER A 327 14.44 4.79 32.53
N GLY A 328 13.47 5.64 32.87
CA GLY A 328 13.67 7.05 33.19
C GLY A 328 13.94 7.39 34.67
N ASP A 329 13.97 6.40 35.58
CA ASP A 329 14.07 6.63 37.03
C ASP A 329 15.40 6.13 37.65
N GLY A 330 16.33 5.64 36.82
CA GLY A 330 17.55 4.95 37.28
C GLY A 330 18.89 5.65 37.04
N ASP A 331 18.96 6.71 36.24
CA ASP A 331 20.25 7.31 35.84
C ASP A 331 20.35 8.80 36.20
N ARG A 332 20.30 9.06 37.51
CA ARG A 332 20.83 10.28 38.14
C ARG A 332 21.90 9.89 39.16
N THR A 333 22.89 9.10 38.75
CA THR A 333 24.16 9.05 39.48
C THR A 333 25.01 10.22 39.01
N VAL A 334 24.98 11.25 39.84
CA VAL A 334 25.88 12.40 39.83
C VAL A 334 27.32 11.87 39.80
N VAL A 335 27.99 11.97 38.66
CA VAL A 335 29.46 11.86 38.60
C VAL A 335 30.01 13.20 39.07
N HIS A 336 30.18 13.33 40.38
CA HIS A 336 31.16 14.25 40.95
C HIS A 336 32.47 13.48 41.09
N GLN A 337 33.45 13.83 40.26
CA GLN A 337 34.86 14.04 40.65
C GLN A 337 35.60 14.71 39.50
#